data_AF-H3CA66-F1
#
_entry.id   AF-H3CA66-F1
#
_cell.length_a   1.000
_cell.length_b   1.000
_cell.length_c   1.000
_cell.angle_alpha   90.00
_cell.angle_beta   90.00
_cell.angle_gamma   90.00
#
_symmetry.space_group_name_H-M   'P 1'
#
loop_
_entity.id
_entity.type
_entity.pdbx_description
1 polymer ?
#
loop_
_entity_poly.entity_id
_entity_poly.type
_entity_poly.pdbx_seq_one_letter_code
_entity_poly.pdbx_strand_id
1 'polypeptide(L)'
;PAGGPAGFQPLHGGFRDHFVEAPEAKYCCESCRLVLCQPRQTECGHRFCQSCITQLLGHANPVCPADMEPLFKDKIFRDVCCHREIMALKVYCRSEANGCQEQMRLQQIPDHLNVCPFFEVPCPLGKCKERMMRKEIPDHLSWKCKFRESSCEFCMTKMPLTELQKHKETVCPAFPVSCPNHCSFSSLPRSELSNHQHECPKAQVSCQFHGYGCTFKGLNQLMRQHESTSAAEHLRMMAKRNSMLEGKLDDVKGELLERLKHLPVVSSRVSELENASDELREKNRQMEQKLATMQKLMSSHSEKLLEVELELRALRGLRDEVENLRGSLEGFRTRLSALEQGGRGGSGSTHTLASLEAQMNRHDDMLSVHDIRLADMDLRFQVLETASYNGTLIWKIRDYKRRKQEAVAAKTLSLYSQPFYTGYFGYKMCARIYLNGDGMGKGTHLSLFFVVMRGEYDALLPWPFKQKVTLMLMDQGPLKKHLGDAFKPDPNSSSFRRPVVEMNIASGCPLFVSQSVLETGSYIKDDTIFIKVTVDTSDLPEP
;
A
#
# COMPACT_ATOMS: atom_id res chain seq x y z
N PRO A 1 16.33 -3.53 -11.49
CA PRO A 1 17.18 -3.90 -10.34
C PRO A 1 16.85 -5.32 -9.88
N ALA A 2 17.56 -6.31 -10.41
CA ALA A 2 17.30 -7.72 -10.13
C ALA A 2 18.03 -8.13 -8.84
N GLY A 3 17.27 -8.39 -7.78
CA GLY A 3 17.76 -9.04 -6.57
C GLY A 3 18.01 -10.52 -6.85
N GLY A 4 19.23 -10.87 -7.24
CA GLY A 4 19.73 -12.23 -7.11
C GLY A 4 20.26 -12.45 -5.68
N PRO A 5 20.25 -13.68 -5.16
CA PRO A 5 20.76 -13.98 -3.82
C PRO A 5 22.23 -13.59 -3.75
N ALA A 6 22.54 -12.64 -2.86
CA ALA A 6 23.91 -12.23 -2.59
C ALA A 6 24.74 -13.47 -2.23
N GLY A 7 25.77 -13.77 -3.04
CA GLY A 7 26.73 -14.85 -2.77
C GLY A 7 26.75 -16.02 -3.78
N PHE A 8 25.86 -16.07 -4.77
CA PHE A 8 25.94 -17.13 -5.80
C PHE A 8 27.09 -16.91 -6.79
N GLN A 9 27.16 -15.72 -7.38
CA GLN A 9 28.22 -15.36 -8.32
C GLN A 9 29.52 -15.02 -7.56
N PRO A 10 30.70 -15.42 -8.08
CA PRO A 10 31.97 -14.98 -7.54
C PRO A 10 32.04 -13.45 -7.50
N LEU A 11 32.46 -12.90 -6.36
CA LEU A 11 32.68 -11.45 -6.20
C LEU A 11 33.79 -10.94 -7.14
N HIS A 12 34.82 -11.77 -7.34
CA HIS A 12 35.93 -11.49 -8.22
C HIS A 12 36.31 -12.73 -9.04
N GLY A 13 36.52 -12.54 -10.33
CA GLY A 13 37.01 -13.58 -11.24
C GLY A 13 35.91 -14.46 -11.81
N GLY A 14 36.30 -15.65 -12.26
CA GLY A 14 35.41 -16.67 -12.80
C GLY A 14 34.87 -17.64 -11.75
N PHE A 15 34.02 -18.57 -12.18
CA PHE A 15 33.47 -19.63 -11.34
C PHE A 15 34.57 -20.58 -10.87
N ARG A 16 34.48 -20.98 -9.59
CA ARG A 16 35.37 -21.94 -8.92
C ARG A 16 34.65 -23.26 -8.61
N ASP A 17 33.44 -23.42 -9.14
CA ASP A 17 32.63 -24.61 -8.99
C ASP A 17 33.38 -25.83 -9.56
N HIS A 18 33.14 -27.01 -8.99
CA HIS A 18 33.72 -28.25 -9.48
C HIS A 18 32.90 -28.74 -10.68
N PHE A 19 33.42 -28.57 -11.89
CA PHE A 19 32.75 -28.98 -13.13
C PHE A 19 32.87 -30.49 -13.33
N VAL A 20 31.77 -31.11 -13.77
CA VAL A 20 31.72 -32.56 -14.02
C VAL A 20 32.63 -32.94 -15.19
N GLU A 21 32.65 -32.10 -16.21
CA GLU A 21 33.56 -32.21 -17.36
C GLU A 21 34.53 -31.02 -17.35
N ALA A 22 35.77 -31.24 -17.81
CA ALA A 22 36.76 -30.18 -17.90
C ALA A 22 36.26 -29.07 -18.86
N PRO A 23 36.10 -27.82 -18.40
CA PRO A 23 35.62 -26.74 -19.25
C PRO A 23 36.58 -26.46 -20.42
N GLU A 24 36.02 -26.32 -21.62
CA GLU A 24 36.80 -25.93 -22.80
C GLU A 24 37.49 -24.58 -22.60
N ALA A 25 38.69 -24.41 -23.19
CA ALA A 25 39.47 -23.17 -23.07
C ALA A 25 38.69 -21.91 -23.48
N LYS A 26 37.76 -22.02 -24.44
CA LYS A 26 36.88 -20.92 -24.89
C LYS A 26 35.97 -20.37 -23.78
N TYR A 27 35.72 -21.13 -22.72
CA TYR A 27 34.93 -20.75 -21.55
C TYR A 27 35.77 -20.15 -20.42
N CYS A 28 37.10 -20.13 -20.56
CA CYS A 28 38.01 -19.62 -19.55
C CYS A 28 38.35 -18.15 -19.79
N CYS A 29 38.56 -17.42 -18.70
CA CYS A 29 38.96 -16.03 -18.75
C CYS A 29 40.46 -15.88 -19.04
N GLU A 30 40.82 -15.00 -19.96
CA GLU A 30 42.24 -14.74 -20.28
C GLU A 30 43.02 -14.06 -19.13
N SER A 31 42.32 -13.44 -18.18
CA SER A 31 42.93 -12.80 -17.01
C SER A 31 43.00 -13.74 -15.80
N CYS A 32 41.87 -14.29 -15.33
CA CYS A 32 41.85 -15.10 -14.11
C CYS A 32 41.96 -16.61 -14.34
N ARG A 33 41.94 -17.07 -15.61
CA ARG A 33 42.02 -18.49 -16.02
C ARG A 33 40.92 -19.41 -15.48
N LEU A 34 39.90 -18.85 -14.84
CA LEU A 34 38.69 -19.55 -14.37
C LEU A 34 37.57 -19.44 -15.41
N VAL A 35 36.54 -20.28 -15.29
CA VAL A 35 35.35 -20.25 -16.15
C VAL A 35 34.65 -18.90 -16.04
N LEU A 36 34.34 -18.27 -17.17
CA LEU A 36 33.93 -16.86 -17.21
C LEU A 36 32.66 -16.58 -16.39
N CYS A 37 32.74 -15.63 -15.46
CA CYS A 37 31.58 -15.05 -14.78
C CYS A 37 31.17 -13.76 -15.49
N GLN A 38 29.92 -13.70 -15.96
CA GLN A 38 29.39 -12.59 -16.76
C GLN A 38 30.34 -12.21 -17.92
N PRO A 39 30.55 -13.12 -18.90
CA PRO A 39 31.57 -12.94 -19.92
C PRO A 39 31.43 -11.63 -20.71
N ARG A 40 32.60 -11.07 -21.02
CA ARG A 40 32.80 -9.88 -21.84
C ARG A 40 33.78 -10.21 -22.95
N GLN A 41 33.45 -9.82 -24.16
CA GLN A 41 34.30 -10.00 -25.32
C GLN A 41 34.86 -8.64 -25.75
N THR A 42 36.16 -8.60 -26.00
CA THR A 42 36.86 -7.43 -26.52
C THR A 42 36.82 -7.41 -28.05
N GLU A 43 37.13 -6.27 -28.67
CA GLU A 43 37.23 -6.14 -30.13
C GLU A 43 38.32 -7.06 -30.74
N CYS A 44 39.38 -7.35 -29.99
CA CYS A 44 40.40 -8.35 -30.36
C CYS A 44 39.92 -9.81 -30.25
N GLY A 45 38.67 -10.04 -29.81
CA GLY A 45 38.03 -11.36 -29.79
C GLY A 45 38.20 -12.15 -28.50
N HIS A 46 39.08 -11.73 -27.59
CA HIS A 46 39.36 -12.40 -26.32
C HIS A 46 38.26 -12.18 -25.27
N ARG A 47 38.10 -13.15 -24.34
CA ARG A 47 37.03 -13.16 -23.34
C ARG A 47 37.52 -12.97 -21.91
N PHE A 48 36.78 -12.16 -21.15
CA PHE A 48 37.08 -11.82 -19.77
C PHE A 48 35.84 -11.87 -18.88
N CYS A 49 36.02 -12.17 -17.59
CA CYS A 49 34.95 -11.93 -16.61
C CYS A 49 34.69 -10.43 -16.49
N GLN A 50 33.44 -10.03 -16.20
CA GLN A 50 33.10 -8.61 -15.98
C GLN A 50 34.03 -7.95 -14.96
N SER A 51 34.30 -8.60 -13.83
CA SER A 51 35.18 -8.04 -12.80
C SER A 51 36.63 -7.90 -13.27
N CYS A 52 37.13 -8.89 -14.02
CA CYS A 52 38.51 -8.92 -14.51
C CYS A 52 38.76 -7.82 -15.54
N ILE A 53 37.87 -7.66 -16.52
CA ILE A 53 38.02 -6.61 -17.53
C ILE A 53 37.85 -5.21 -16.91
N THR A 54 36.97 -5.07 -15.92
CA THR A 54 36.79 -3.79 -15.20
C THR A 54 38.09 -3.41 -14.48
N GLN A 55 38.77 -4.38 -13.86
CA GLN A 55 40.05 -4.16 -13.21
C GLN A 55 41.14 -3.78 -14.21
N LEU A 56 41.22 -4.47 -15.36
CA LEU A 56 42.19 -4.15 -16.42
C LEU A 56 42.01 -2.74 -16.99
N LEU A 57 40.77 -2.31 -17.21
CA LEU A 57 40.43 -0.95 -17.66
C LEU A 57 40.76 0.14 -16.63
N GLY A 58 41.03 -0.22 -15.38
CA GLY A 58 41.46 0.71 -14.34
C GLY A 58 42.92 1.15 -14.46
N HIS A 59 43.72 0.51 -15.32
CA HIS A 59 45.11 0.89 -15.57
C HIS A 59 45.21 2.07 -16.54
N ALA A 60 46.31 2.85 -16.45
CA ALA A 60 46.52 4.05 -17.26
C ALA A 60 46.54 3.79 -18.79
N ASN A 61 47.06 2.64 -19.21
CA ASN A 61 47.08 2.17 -20.60
C ASN A 61 46.62 0.70 -20.63
N PRO A 62 45.31 0.44 -20.65
CA PRO A 62 44.79 -0.92 -20.56
C PRO A 62 45.06 -1.68 -21.87
N VAL A 63 45.75 -2.81 -21.77
CA VAL A 63 46.01 -3.72 -22.89
C VAL A 63 45.48 -5.11 -22.57
N CYS A 64 45.12 -5.85 -23.61
CA CYS A 64 44.70 -7.23 -23.49
C CYS A 64 45.91 -8.11 -23.11
N PRO A 65 45.84 -8.91 -22.02
CA PRO A 65 46.96 -9.74 -21.60
C PRO A 65 47.27 -10.93 -22.53
N ALA A 66 46.40 -11.22 -23.51
CA ALA A 66 46.59 -12.33 -24.44
C ALA A 66 47.39 -11.93 -25.69
N ASP A 67 47.15 -10.73 -26.23
CA ASP A 67 47.71 -10.27 -27.52
C ASP A 67 48.36 -8.87 -27.45
N MET A 68 48.33 -8.21 -26.29
CA MET A 68 48.84 -6.86 -26.04
C MET A 68 48.12 -5.74 -26.81
N GLU A 69 46.94 -6.00 -27.39
CA GLU A 69 46.17 -4.96 -28.06
C GLU A 69 45.53 -3.95 -27.08
N PRO A 70 45.43 -2.66 -27.43
CA PRO A 70 44.78 -1.66 -26.58
C PRO A 70 43.30 -1.98 -26.33
N LEU A 71 42.86 -1.83 -25.08
CA LEU A 71 41.49 -2.05 -24.68
C LEU A 71 40.73 -0.73 -24.54
N PHE A 72 39.61 -0.61 -25.23
CA PHE A 72 38.72 0.55 -25.14
C PHE A 72 37.39 0.17 -24.49
N LYS A 73 36.92 1.00 -23.56
CA LYS A 73 35.71 0.70 -22.76
C LYS A 73 34.45 0.58 -23.62
N ASP A 74 34.35 1.37 -24.69
CA ASP A 74 33.27 1.37 -25.68
C ASP A 74 33.33 0.17 -26.64
N LYS A 75 34.44 -0.56 -26.65
CA LYS A 75 34.72 -1.73 -27.51
C LYS A 75 34.64 -3.06 -26.78
N ILE A 76 33.96 -3.08 -25.63
CA ILE A 76 33.78 -4.26 -24.80
C ILE A 76 32.30 -4.62 -24.74
N PHE A 77 31.98 -5.80 -25.25
CA PHE A 77 30.62 -6.26 -25.46
C PHE A 77 30.25 -7.38 -24.48
N ARG A 78 28.96 -7.48 -24.15
CA ARG A 78 28.45 -8.61 -23.37
C ARG A 78 28.34 -9.83 -24.27
N ASP A 79 29.03 -10.91 -23.92
CA ASP A 79 28.92 -12.17 -24.67
C ASP A 79 27.76 -13.01 -24.11
N VAL A 80 26.56 -12.70 -24.59
CA VAL A 80 25.33 -13.38 -24.14
C VAL A 80 25.30 -14.84 -24.56
N CYS A 81 25.88 -15.17 -25.72
CA CYS A 81 25.95 -16.54 -26.23
C CYS A 81 26.81 -17.41 -25.32
N CYS A 82 28.07 -17.00 -25.09
CA CYS A 82 29.00 -17.69 -24.20
C CYS A 82 28.45 -17.77 -22.77
N HIS A 83 27.77 -16.72 -22.29
CA HIS A 83 27.13 -16.75 -20.98
C HIS A 83 26.11 -17.89 -20.86
N ARG A 84 25.23 -18.06 -21.86
CA ARG A 84 24.21 -19.12 -21.86
C ARG A 84 24.83 -20.51 -21.86
N GLU A 85 25.88 -20.71 -22.65
CA GLU A 85 26.60 -21.98 -22.71
C GLU A 85 27.26 -22.32 -21.37
N ILE A 86 27.96 -21.37 -20.75
CA ILE A 86 28.59 -21.55 -19.43
C ILE A 86 27.55 -21.90 -18.36
N MET A 87 26.40 -21.21 -18.36
CA MET A 87 25.31 -21.47 -17.43
C MET A 87 24.70 -22.89 -17.58
N ALA A 88 24.86 -23.51 -18.75
CA ALA A 88 24.39 -24.86 -19.03
C ALA A 88 25.39 -25.97 -18.67
N LEU A 89 26.65 -25.63 -18.36
CA LEU A 89 27.67 -26.61 -17.95
C LEU A 89 27.26 -27.31 -16.66
N LYS A 90 27.58 -28.62 -16.57
CA LYS A 90 27.27 -29.44 -15.38
C LYS A 90 28.36 -29.28 -14.32
N VAL A 91 27.93 -29.11 -13.08
CA VAL A 91 28.78 -28.96 -11.89
C VAL A 91 28.27 -29.86 -10.76
N TYR A 92 29.17 -30.24 -9.86
CA TYR A 92 28.82 -30.83 -8.58
C TYR A 92 28.31 -29.76 -7.61
N CYS A 93 27.44 -30.17 -6.69
CA CYS A 93 26.98 -29.31 -5.61
C CYS A 93 28.17 -28.73 -4.81
N ARG A 94 28.10 -27.45 -4.42
CA ARG A 94 29.12 -26.81 -3.58
C ARG A 94 29.27 -27.45 -2.18
N SER A 95 28.30 -28.26 -1.77
CA SER A 95 28.33 -29.07 -0.54
C SER A 95 28.78 -30.51 -0.79
N GLU A 96 29.47 -30.78 -1.88
CA GLU A 96 30.10 -32.08 -2.16
C GLU A 96 31.01 -32.54 -1.02
N ALA A 97 31.84 -31.64 -0.50
CA ALA A 97 32.70 -31.92 0.67
C ALA A 97 31.91 -32.32 1.93
N ASN A 98 30.64 -31.89 2.04
CA ASN A 98 29.75 -32.22 3.15
C ASN A 98 28.88 -33.46 2.86
N GLY A 99 29.04 -34.09 1.69
CA GLY A 99 28.37 -35.34 1.33
C GLY A 99 27.24 -35.21 0.30
N CYS A 100 27.02 -34.05 -0.32
CA CYS A 100 26.05 -33.93 -1.42
C CYS A 100 26.63 -34.45 -2.74
N GLN A 101 26.03 -35.48 -3.33
CA GLN A 101 26.51 -36.10 -4.59
C GLN A 101 25.76 -35.61 -5.83
N GLU A 102 24.89 -34.61 -5.69
CA GLU A 102 24.05 -34.13 -6.78
C GLU A 102 24.86 -33.36 -7.83
N GLN A 103 24.54 -33.62 -9.10
CA GLN A 103 25.06 -32.90 -10.26
C GLN A 103 23.94 -32.07 -10.88
N MET A 104 24.24 -30.85 -11.31
CA MET A 104 23.26 -29.96 -11.92
C MET A 104 23.91 -28.97 -12.88
N ARG A 105 23.10 -28.25 -13.65
CA ARG A 105 23.65 -27.13 -14.44
C ARG A 105 24.06 -26.00 -13.52
N LEU A 106 25.12 -25.27 -13.87
CA LEU A 106 25.63 -24.15 -13.08
C LEU A 106 24.53 -23.15 -12.70
N GLN A 107 23.60 -22.86 -13.63
CA GLN A 107 22.46 -21.97 -13.35
C GLN A 107 21.49 -22.46 -12.26
N GLN A 108 21.48 -23.76 -11.94
CA GLN A 108 20.56 -24.40 -10.98
C GLN A 108 21.13 -24.50 -9.57
N ILE A 109 22.42 -24.21 -9.38
CA ILE A 109 23.08 -24.24 -8.06
C ILE A 109 22.36 -23.37 -7.03
N PRO A 110 21.90 -22.12 -7.30
CA PRO A 110 21.17 -21.33 -6.31
C PRO A 110 19.94 -22.05 -5.77
N ASP A 111 19.13 -22.61 -6.67
CA ASP A 111 17.89 -23.28 -6.32
C ASP A 111 18.15 -24.55 -5.54
N HIS A 112 19.19 -25.30 -5.91
CA HIS A 112 19.58 -26.49 -5.17
C HIS A 112 20.11 -26.16 -3.76
N LEU A 113 21.01 -25.18 -3.60
CA LEU A 113 21.53 -24.82 -2.26
C LEU A 113 20.42 -24.34 -1.32
N ASN A 114 19.35 -23.77 -1.87
CA ASN A 114 18.15 -23.40 -1.15
C ASN A 114 17.35 -24.58 -0.59
N VAL A 115 17.62 -25.82 -1.01
CA VAL A 115 16.95 -27.04 -0.49
C VAL A 115 17.93 -28.14 -0.06
N CYS A 116 19.22 -27.99 -0.35
CA CYS A 116 20.24 -29.00 -0.12
C CYS A 116 20.35 -29.37 1.38
N PRO A 117 20.16 -30.67 1.74
CA PRO A 117 20.27 -31.13 3.13
C PRO A 117 21.67 -30.96 3.74
N PHE A 118 22.71 -30.92 2.92
CA PHE A 118 24.12 -30.85 3.32
C PHE A 118 24.67 -29.41 3.28
N PHE A 119 23.87 -28.45 2.83
CA PHE A 119 24.28 -27.04 2.82
C PHE A 119 24.27 -26.48 4.24
N GLU A 120 25.37 -25.83 4.61
CA GLU A 120 25.52 -25.21 5.92
C GLU A 120 24.79 -23.89 6.01
N VAL A 121 23.83 -23.82 6.93
CA VAL A 121 23.01 -22.64 7.18
C VAL A 121 23.09 -22.26 8.67
N PRO A 122 22.92 -20.97 9.00
CA PRO A 122 22.79 -20.55 10.39
C PRO A 122 21.50 -21.12 11.01
N CYS A 123 21.49 -21.25 12.34
CA CYS A 123 20.29 -21.62 13.08
C CYS A 123 19.11 -20.67 12.76
N PRO A 124 17.90 -21.20 12.46
CA PRO A 124 16.76 -20.38 12.04
C PRO A 124 16.22 -19.45 13.13
N LEU A 125 16.58 -19.66 14.40
CA LEU A 125 16.12 -18.83 15.52
C LEU A 125 16.81 -17.46 15.62
N GLY A 126 17.85 -17.20 14.81
CA GLY A 126 18.57 -15.92 14.69
C GLY A 126 19.40 -15.50 15.91
N LYS A 127 18.92 -15.79 17.13
CA LYS A 127 19.64 -15.57 18.41
C LYS A 127 20.78 -16.58 18.61
N CYS A 128 20.67 -17.75 17.99
CA CYS A 128 21.73 -18.76 17.96
C CYS A 128 22.67 -18.46 16.78
N LYS A 129 23.97 -18.31 17.06
CA LYS A 129 25.00 -18.03 16.04
C LYS A 129 25.65 -19.28 15.44
N GLU A 130 25.18 -20.47 15.83
CA GLU A 130 25.72 -21.73 15.32
C GLU A 130 25.30 -21.96 13.87
N ARG A 131 26.19 -22.59 13.11
CA ARG A 131 25.96 -23.05 11.74
C ARG A 131 26.00 -24.57 11.73
N MET A 132 25.16 -25.18 10.90
CA MET A 132 25.04 -26.63 10.79
C MET A 132 24.49 -27.00 9.43
N MET A 133 24.60 -28.28 9.06
CA MET A 133 23.93 -28.76 7.85
C MET A 133 22.43 -28.69 8.04
N ARG A 134 21.69 -28.35 6.98
CA ARG A 134 20.23 -28.23 7.03
C ARG A 134 19.54 -29.47 7.61
N LYS A 135 20.04 -30.68 7.31
CA LYS A 135 19.54 -31.95 7.84
C LYS A 135 19.67 -32.08 9.37
N GLU A 136 20.58 -31.34 10.00
CA GLU A 136 20.86 -31.38 11.44
C GLU A 136 20.03 -30.38 12.25
N ILE A 137 19.32 -29.46 11.57
CA ILE A 137 18.49 -28.45 12.21
C ILE A 137 17.43 -29.07 13.14
N PRO A 138 16.68 -30.13 12.75
CA PRO A 138 15.68 -30.73 13.64
C PRO A 138 16.29 -31.26 14.94
N ASP A 139 17.44 -31.92 14.87
CA ASP A 139 18.16 -32.44 16.03
C ASP A 139 18.74 -31.31 16.89
N HIS A 140 19.23 -30.25 16.26
CA HIS A 140 19.69 -29.07 16.97
C HIS A 140 18.53 -28.40 17.74
N LEU A 141 17.38 -28.18 17.11
CA LEU A 141 16.25 -27.49 17.72
C LEU A 141 15.55 -28.34 18.80
N SER A 142 15.61 -29.67 18.70
CA SER A 142 14.96 -30.55 19.68
C SER A 142 15.67 -30.58 21.04
N TRP A 143 17.01 -30.59 21.09
CA TRP A 143 17.72 -30.73 22.38
C TRP A 143 19.03 -29.95 22.53
N LYS A 144 19.68 -29.51 21.45
CA LYS A 144 20.98 -28.81 21.55
C LYS A 144 20.84 -27.30 21.68
N CYS A 145 19.88 -26.70 20.99
CA CYS A 145 19.72 -25.25 20.96
C CYS A 145 19.27 -24.72 22.33
N LYS A 146 19.99 -23.72 22.85
CA LYS A 146 19.62 -23.02 24.09
C LYS A 146 18.39 -22.14 23.93
N PHE A 147 18.08 -21.72 22.70
CA PHE A 147 16.94 -20.87 22.38
C PHE A 147 15.72 -21.68 21.91
N ARG A 148 15.78 -23.02 21.96
CA ARG A 148 14.67 -23.88 21.57
C ARG A 148 13.39 -23.55 22.34
N GLU A 149 12.26 -23.82 21.70
CA GLU A 149 10.96 -23.73 22.33
C GLU A 149 10.82 -24.83 23.39
N SER A 150 10.39 -24.45 24.59
CA SER A 150 10.07 -25.34 25.70
C SER A 150 8.71 -24.96 26.27
N SER A 151 7.97 -25.95 26.76
CA SER A 151 6.69 -25.74 27.43
C SER A 151 6.89 -25.60 28.94
N CYS A 152 6.16 -24.68 29.56
CA CYS A 152 6.14 -24.53 31.02
C CYS A 152 5.36 -25.69 31.67
N GLU A 153 5.95 -26.35 32.68
CA GLU A 153 5.32 -27.48 33.39
C GLU A 153 4.08 -27.10 34.21
N PHE A 154 3.91 -25.81 34.55
CA PHE A 154 2.80 -25.32 35.36
C PHE A 154 1.62 -24.82 34.52
N CYS A 155 1.89 -24.05 33.46
CA CYS A 155 0.84 -23.41 32.65
C CYS A 155 0.79 -23.87 31.19
N MET A 156 1.67 -24.80 30.78
CA MET A 156 1.77 -25.36 29.43
C MET A 156 2.04 -24.34 28.30
N THR A 157 2.33 -23.09 28.64
CA THR A 157 2.69 -22.06 27.65
C THR A 157 4.07 -22.32 27.07
N LYS A 158 4.21 -22.19 25.75
CA LYS A 158 5.46 -22.37 25.01
C LYS A 158 6.26 -21.08 24.98
N MET A 159 7.57 -21.18 25.16
CA MET A 159 8.51 -20.04 25.15
C MET A 159 9.96 -20.51 24.95
N PRO A 160 10.91 -19.60 24.64
CA PRO A 160 12.33 -19.97 24.59
C PRO A 160 12.82 -20.52 25.93
N LEU A 161 13.61 -21.59 25.92
CA LEU A 161 14.17 -22.22 27.13
C LEU A 161 14.92 -21.22 28.02
N THR A 162 15.61 -20.25 27.43
CA THR A 162 16.30 -19.16 28.16
C THR A 162 15.37 -18.30 29.02
N GLU A 163 14.09 -18.22 28.67
CA GLU A 163 13.10 -17.38 29.35
C GLU A 163 12.24 -18.18 30.34
N LEU A 164 12.28 -19.51 30.28
CA LEU A 164 11.43 -20.40 31.06
C LEU A 164 11.60 -20.19 32.57
N GLN A 165 12.84 -20.02 33.05
CA GLN A 165 13.09 -19.81 34.49
C GLN A 165 12.50 -18.48 34.95
N LYS A 166 12.76 -17.40 34.21
CA LYS A 166 12.22 -16.06 34.50
C LYS A 166 10.69 -16.08 34.49
N HIS A 167 10.08 -16.74 33.50
CA HIS A 167 8.63 -16.93 33.44
C HIS A 167 8.10 -17.61 34.71
N LYS A 168 8.67 -18.75 35.13
CA LYS A 168 8.27 -19.46 36.36
C LYS A 168 8.26 -18.51 37.57
N GLU A 169 9.36 -17.81 37.78
CA GLU A 169 9.56 -16.97 38.97
C GLU A 169 8.74 -15.68 38.99
N THR A 170 8.39 -15.11 37.83
CA THR A 170 7.86 -13.74 37.77
C THR A 170 6.49 -13.60 37.13
N VAL A 171 6.10 -14.48 36.21
CA VAL A 171 4.93 -14.28 35.35
C VAL A 171 3.94 -15.43 35.40
N CYS A 172 4.42 -16.67 35.60
CA CYS A 172 3.62 -17.87 35.46
C CYS A 172 2.42 -17.86 36.44
N PRO A 173 1.17 -17.89 35.93
CA PRO A 173 -0.03 -17.80 36.77
C PRO A 173 -0.21 -19.03 37.67
N ALA A 174 0.19 -20.20 37.17
CA ALA A 174 0.08 -21.47 37.88
C ALA A 174 1.30 -21.77 38.78
N PHE A 175 2.30 -20.90 38.82
CA PHE A 175 3.48 -21.14 39.64
C PHE A 175 3.14 -21.01 41.14
N PRO A 176 3.53 -21.98 41.98
CA PRO A 176 3.26 -21.92 43.42
C PRO A 176 4.03 -20.77 44.10
N VAL A 177 3.32 -19.90 44.80
CA VAL A 177 3.87 -18.79 45.57
C VAL A 177 3.37 -18.83 47.01
N SER A 178 4.17 -18.34 47.94
CA SER A 178 3.79 -18.17 49.35
C SER A 178 3.07 -16.84 49.57
N CYS A 179 2.10 -16.82 50.49
CA CYS A 179 1.43 -15.57 50.87
C CYS A 179 2.40 -14.58 51.53
N PRO A 180 2.50 -13.32 51.07
CA PRO A 180 3.36 -12.29 51.68
C PRO A 180 3.04 -11.98 53.14
N ASN A 181 1.81 -12.22 53.58
CA ASN A 181 1.39 -12.04 54.97
C ASN A 181 1.71 -13.26 55.86
N HIS A 182 2.44 -14.25 55.33
CA HIS A 182 2.85 -15.47 56.03
C HIS A 182 1.70 -16.12 56.81
N CYS A 183 0.57 -16.30 56.13
CA CYS A 183 -0.57 -17.04 56.67
C CYS A 183 -0.30 -18.55 56.68
N SER A 184 -1.22 -19.34 57.21
CA SER A 184 -1.08 -20.80 57.34
C SER A 184 -1.12 -21.57 56.00
N PHE A 185 -1.43 -20.91 54.88
CA PHE A 185 -1.34 -21.52 53.54
C PHE A 185 0.12 -21.52 53.06
N SER A 186 0.69 -22.71 52.87
CA SER A 186 2.10 -22.90 52.50
C SER A 186 2.42 -22.52 51.05
N SER A 187 1.49 -22.76 50.11
CA SER A 187 1.67 -22.44 48.69
C SER A 187 0.33 -22.36 47.96
N LEU A 188 0.16 -21.35 47.11
CA LEU A 188 -1.00 -21.17 46.24
C LEU A 188 -0.57 -20.75 44.83
N PRO A 189 -1.38 -21.00 43.78
CA PRO A 189 -1.11 -20.49 42.45
C PRO A 189 -1.01 -18.95 42.45
N ARG A 190 -0.06 -18.38 41.72
CA ARG A 190 0.12 -16.92 41.61
C ARG A 190 -1.16 -16.20 41.17
N SER A 191 -1.96 -16.79 40.29
CA SER A 191 -3.24 -16.23 39.84
C SER A 191 -4.26 -16.07 40.98
N GLU A 192 -4.20 -16.92 41.99
CA GLU A 192 -5.12 -16.90 43.13
C GLU A 192 -4.62 -16.00 44.26
N LEU A 193 -3.37 -15.51 44.18
CA LEU A 193 -2.77 -14.69 45.24
C LEU A 193 -3.54 -13.39 45.48
N SER A 194 -4.04 -12.73 44.43
CA SER A 194 -4.81 -11.49 44.58
C SER A 194 -6.11 -11.75 45.35
N ASN A 195 -6.85 -12.80 44.97
CA ASN A 195 -8.10 -13.16 45.65
C ASN A 195 -7.84 -13.55 47.10
N HIS A 196 -6.80 -14.37 47.33
CA HIS A 196 -6.38 -14.72 48.68
C HIS A 196 -5.99 -13.50 49.51
N GLN A 197 -5.30 -12.50 48.96
CA GLN A 197 -4.91 -11.30 49.70
C GLN A 197 -6.12 -10.52 50.26
N HIS A 198 -7.25 -10.48 49.56
CA HIS A 198 -8.47 -9.85 50.03
C HIS A 198 -9.11 -10.60 51.20
N GLU A 199 -9.00 -11.93 51.22
CA GLU A 199 -9.60 -12.79 52.24
C GLU A 199 -8.61 -13.21 53.34
N CYS A 200 -7.33 -12.89 53.19
CA CYS A 200 -6.27 -13.35 54.07
C CYS A 200 -6.50 -12.85 55.50
N PRO A 201 -6.61 -13.74 56.51
CA PRO A 201 -6.88 -13.35 57.90
C PRO A 201 -5.84 -12.40 58.48
N LYS A 202 -4.60 -12.48 57.99
CA LYS A 202 -3.45 -11.66 58.39
C LYS A 202 -3.25 -10.42 57.51
N ALA A 203 -4.08 -10.18 56.49
CA ALA A 203 -3.98 -8.97 55.69
C ALA A 203 -4.45 -7.74 56.49
N GLN A 204 -3.71 -6.64 56.38
CA GLN A 204 -4.12 -5.35 56.93
C GLN A 204 -5.07 -4.67 55.94
N VAL A 205 -6.32 -4.50 56.35
CA VAL A 205 -7.40 -3.96 55.52
C VAL A 205 -8.05 -2.75 56.20
N SER A 206 -8.55 -1.83 55.38
CA SER A 206 -9.34 -0.67 55.84
C SER A 206 -10.82 -1.03 55.80
N CYS A 207 -11.63 -0.45 56.70
CA CYS A 207 -13.07 -0.68 56.72
C CYS A 207 -13.72 -0.26 55.38
N GLN A 208 -14.70 -1.04 54.90
CA GLN A 208 -15.45 -0.73 53.66
C GLN A 208 -16.16 0.63 53.69
N PHE A 209 -16.49 1.13 54.88
CA PHE A 209 -17.10 2.44 55.09
C PHE A 209 -16.08 3.58 55.13
N HIS A 210 -14.81 3.34 54.78
CA HIS A 210 -13.78 4.38 54.75
C HIS A 210 -14.15 5.56 53.85
N GLY A 211 -14.72 5.31 52.67
CA GLY A 211 -15.21 6.36 51.76
C GLY A 211 -16.42 7.16 52.30
N TYR A 212 -17.04 6.68 53.37
CA TYR A 212 -18.13 7.35 54.09
C TYR A 212 -17.63 8.07 55.36
N GLY A 213 -16.36 7.89 55.74
CA GLY A 213 -15.73 8.56 56.87
C GLY A 213 -15.15 7.64 57.96
N CYS A 214 -15.27 6.31 57.83
CA CYS A 214 -14.69 5.39 58.81
C CYS A 214 -13.15 5.37 58.74
N THR A 215 -12.46 5.46 59.88
CA THR A 215 -10.99 5.52 59.94
C THR A 215 -10.34 4.19 60.33
N PHE A 216 -11.13 3.15 60.60
CA PHE A 216 -10.62 1.87 61.08
C PHE A 216 -9.76 1.14 60.04
N LYS A 217 -8.58 0.71 60.48
CA LYS A 217 -7.63 -0.14 59.75
C LYS A 217 -7.12 -1.22 60.69
N GLY A 218 -7.20 -2.48 60.28
CA GLY A 218 -6.81 -3.61 61.13
C GLY A 218 -6.60 -4.90 60.35
N LEU A 219 -6.26 -5.98 61.04
CA LEU A 219 -6.19 -7.30 60.43
C LEU A 219 -7.59 -7.75 60.00
N ASN A 220 -7.72 -8.42 58.85
CA ASN A 220 -9.01 -8.87 58.32
C ASN A 220 -9.78 -9.75 59.32
N GLN A 221 -9.08 -10.57 60.11
CA GLN A 221 -9.69 -11.35 61.19
C GLN A 221 -10.40 -10.51 62.27
N LEU A 222 -9.95 -9.27 62.50
CA LEU A 222 -10.57 -8.32 63.44
C LEU A 222 -11.67 -7.49 62.76
N MET A 223 -11.80 -7.54 61.43
CA MET A 223 -12.77 -6.73 60.68
C MET A 223 -14.21 -7.12 61.01
N ARG A 224 -14.53 -8.41 61.13
CA ARG A 224 -15.89 -8.86 61.50
C ARG A 224 -16.32 -8.31 62.87
N GLN A 225 -15.39 -8.23 63.81
CA GLN A 225 -15.68 -7.65 65.13
C GLN A 225 -15.94 -6.15 65.01
N HIS A 226 -15.09 -5.40 64.30
CA HIS A 226 -15.30 -3.97 64.05
C HIS A 226 -16.64 -3.70 63.35
N GLU A 227 -16.96 -4.43 62.28
CA GLU A 227 -18.22 -4.29 61.54
C GLU A 227 -19.43 -4.48 62.45
N SER A 228 -19.38 -5.48 63.35
CA SER A 228 -20.47 -5.74 64.30
C SER A 228 -20.62 -4.62 65.34
N THR A 229 -19.50 -4.04 65.82
CA THR A 229 -19.53 -2.99 66.85
C THR A 229 -19.82 -1.60 66.28
N SER A 230 -19.48 -1.35 65.01
CA SER A 230 -19.58 -0.03 64.37
C SER A 230 -20.74 0.08 63.37
N ALA A 231 -21.60 -0.95 63.26
CA ALA A 231 -22.73 -0.99 62.33
C ALA A 231 -23.66 0.25 62.42
N ALA A 232 -24.02 0.67 63.63
CA ALA A 232 -24.89 1.83 63.84
C ALA A 232 -24.24 3.15 63.36
N GLU A 233 -22.92 3.28 63.53
CA GLU A 233 -22.16 4.44 63.07
C GLU A 233 -22.04 4.44 61.54
N HIS A 234 -21.76 3.29 60.93
CA HIS A 234 -21.74 3.11 59.48
C HIS A 234 -23.09 3.46 58.83
N LEU A 235 -24.21 3.00 59.41
CA LEU A 235 -25.56 3.33 58.93
C LEU A 235 -25.84 4.84 58.99
N ARG A 236 -25.39 5.54 60.05
CA ARG A 236 -25.51 7.00 60.14
C ARG A 236 -24.70 7.71 59.06
N MET A 237 -23.48 7.25 58.79
CA MET A 237 -22.64 7.81 57.72
C MET A 237 -23.28 7.60 56.33
N MET A 238 -23.85 6.42 56.07
CA MET A 238 -24.59 6.15 54.84
C MET A 238 -25.82 7.05 54.71
N ALA A 239 -26.64 7.16 55.76
CA ALA A 239 -27.84 7.98 55.75
C ALA A 239 -27.51 9.46 55.47
N LYS A 240 -26.49 10.01 56.13
CA LYS A 240 -26.02 11.38 55.89
C LYS A 240 -25.58 11.60 54.44
N ARG A 241 -24.85 10.65 53.86
CA ARG A 241 -24.42 10.73 52.46
C ARG A 241 -25.60 10.60 51.50
N ASN A 242 -26.58 9.77 51.83
CA ASN A 242 -27.78 9.61 51.02
C ASN A 242 -28.62 10.90 50.97
N SER A 243 -28.87 11.54 52.11
CA SER A 243 -29.58 12.84 52.14
C SER A 243 -28.84 13.93 51.38
N MET A 244 -27.50 13.93 51.39
CA MET A 244 -26.71 14.85 50.56
C MET A 244 -26.90 14.58 49.05
N LEU A 245 -26.98 13.31 48.65
CA LEU A 245 -27.21 12.94 47.25
C LEU A 245 -28.62 13.29 46.80
N GLU A 246 -29.64 13.11 47.65
CA GLU A 246 -31.02 13.54 47.39
C GLU A 246 -31.08 15.05 47.11
N GLY A 247 -30.43 15.88 47.93
CA GLY A 247 -30.35 17.32 47.68
C GLY A 247 -29.68 17.67 46.34
N LYS A 248 -28.57 17.01 45.99
CA LYS A 248 -27.91 17.22 44.69
C LYS A 248 -28.77 16.79 43.51
N LEU A 249 -29.59 15.76 43.66
CA LEU A 249 -30.53 15.33 42.61
C LEU A 249 -31.60 16.38 42.37
N ASP A 250 -32.11 17.01 43.43
CA ASP A 250 -33.07 18.11 43.32
C ASP A 250 -32.45 19.34 42.65
N ASP A 251 -31.20 19.67 42.97
CA ASP A 251 -30.46 20.76 42.30
C ASP A 251 -30.33 20.50 40.78
N VAL A 252 -29.88 19.30 40.39
CA VAL A 252 -29.73 18.90 38.98
C VAL A 252 -31.08 18.91 38.25
N LYS A 253 -32.14 18.47 38.92
CA LYS A 253 -33.51 18.51 38.38
C LYS A 253 -33.96 19.95 38.14
N GLY A 254 -33.64 20.87 39.05
CA GLY A 254 -33.88 22.30 38.89
C GLY A 254 -33.17 22.89 37.67
N GLU A 255 -31.87 22.61 37.53
CA GLU A 255 -31.08 23.04 36.37
C GLU A 255 -31.65 22.49 35.04
N LEU A 256 -32.06 21.22 35.02
CA LEU A 256 -32.64 20.58 33.84
C LEU A 256 -33.96 21.25 33.42
N LEU A 257 -34.82 21.56 34.38
CA LEU A 257 -36.09 22.26 34.13
C LEU A 257 -35.84 23.68 33.57
N GLU A 258 -34.83 24.38 34.06
CA GLU A 258 -34.46 25.69 33.54
C GLU A 258 -33.94 25.60 32.09
N ARG A 259 -33.12 24.59 31.79
CA ARG A 259 -32.65 24.33 30.42
C ARG A 259 -33.80 23.99 29.46
N LEU A 260 -34.80 23.23 29.92
CA LEU A 260 -35.99 22.88 29.12
C LEU A 260 -36.80 24.11 28.71
N LYS A 261 -36.84 25.18 29.53
CA LYS A 261 -37.54 26.44 29.18
C LYS A 261 -36.92 27.16 27.98
N HIS A 262 -35.63 26.97 27.72
CA HIS A 262 -34.94 27.60 26.58
C HIS A 262 -35.12 26.85 25.25
N LEU A 263 -35.57 25.58 25.30
CA LEU A 263 -35.67 24.71 24.13
C LEU A 263 -36.62 25.24 23.04
N PRO A 264 -37.82 25.80 23.37
CA PRO A 264 -38.71 26.38 22.37
C PRO A 264 -38.12 27.59 21.62
N VAL A 265 -37.35 28.44 22.33
CA VAL A 265 -36.71 29.62 21.74
C VAL A 265 -35.63 29.20 20.73
N VAL A 266 -34.85 28.18 21.07
CA VAL A 266 -33.85 27.62 20.16
C VAL A 266 -34.53 26.96 18.96
N SER A 267 -35.60 26.20 19.18
CA SER A 267 -36.38 25.57 18.11
C SER A 267 -36.95 26.60 17.12
N SER A 268 -37.47 27.73 17.60
CA SER A 268 -37.97 28.82 16.75
C SER A 268 -36.86 29.40 15.87
N ARG A 269 -35.69 29.68 16.47
CA ARG A 269 -34.53 30.21 15.73
C ARG A 269 -33.99 29.23 14.69
N VAL A 270 -34.03 27.93 14.96
CA VAL A 270 -33.65 26.91 13.98
C VAL A 270 -34.60 26.94 12.79
N SER A 271 -35.92 27.01 13.02
CA SER A 271 -36.91 27.07 11.94
C SER A 271 -36.77 28.35 11.09
N GLU A 272 -36.47 29.49 11.71
CA GLU A 272 -36.18 30.74 10.97
C GLU A 272 -34.95 30.61 10.07
N LEU A 273 -33.88 29.98 10.56
CA LEU A 273 -32.66 29.75 9.79
C LEU A 273 -32.86 28.74 8.65
N GLU A 274 -33.68 27.70 8.85
CA GLU A 274 -34.05 26.74 7.82
C GLU A 274 -34.79 27.44 6.66
N ASN A 275 -35.79 28.25 6.98
CA ASN A 275 -36.54 29.02 5.97
C ASN A 275 -35.62 29.97 5.18
N ALA A 276 -34.72 30.69 5.86
CA ALA A 276 -33.76 31.57 5.20
C ALA A 276 -32.76 30.79 4.31
N SER A 277 -32.36 29.58 4.71
CA SER A 277 -31.47 28.72 3.92
C SER A 277 -32.15 28.27 2.63
N ASP A 278 -33.42 27.89 2.69
CA ASP A 278 -34.18 27.45 1.53
C ASP A 278 -34.44 28.59 0.54
N GLU A 279 -34.71 29.81 1.03
CA GLU A 279 -34.78 31.00 0.17
C GLU A 279 -33.45 31.27 -0.57
N LEU A 280 -32.31 31.13 0.12
CA LEU A 280 -30.99 31.31 -0.50
C LEU A 280 -30.69 30.22 -1.53
N ARG A 281 -31.08 28.97 -1.27
CA ARG A 281 -30.93 27.87 -2.23
C ARG A 281 -31.71 28.12 -3.51
N GLU A 282 -32.95 28.59 -3.41
CA GLU A 282 -33.78 28.89 -4.59
C GLU A 282 -33.19 30.04 -5.40
N LYS A 283 -32.71 31.11 -4.75
CA LYS A 283 -31.97 32.19 -5.44
C LYS A 283 -30.72 31.68 -6.15
N ASN A 284 -29.97 30.77 -5.52
CA ASN A 284 -28.76 30.22 -6.13
C ASN A 284 -29.09 29.35 -7.35
N ARG A 285 -30.15 28.53 -7.28
CA ARG A 285 -30.67 27.74 -8.42
C ARG A 285 -31.04 28.63 -9.61
N GLN A 286 -31.72 29.76 -9.35
CA GLN A 286 -32.05 30.73 -10.39
C GLN A 286 -30.80 31.37 -11.03
N MET A 287 -29.77 31.62 -10.23
CA MET A 287 -28.51 32.18 -10.72
C MET A 287 -27.72 31.17 -11.58
N GLU A 288 -27.67 29.90 -11.17
CA GLU A 288 -27.06 28.82 -11.95
C GLU A 288 -27.75 28.62 -13.30
N GLN A 289 -29.09 28.71 -13.34
CA GLN A 289 -29.85 28.65 -14.59
C GLN A 289 -29.47 29.80 -15.55
N LYS A 290 -29.35 31.03 -15.02
CA LYS A 290 -28.91 32.20 -15.81
C LYS A 290 -27.48 32.02 -16.35
N LEU A 291 -26.58 31.48 -15.54
CA LEU A 291 -25.20 31.18 -15.98
C LEU A 291 -25.19 30.12 -17.09
N ALA A 292 -25.97 29.06 -16.96
CA ALA A 292 -26.07 28.01 -17.98
C ALA A 292 -26.61 28.55 -19.32
N THR A 293 -27.62 29.44 -19.28
CA THR A 293 -28.12 30.10 -20.50
C THR A 293 -27.07 31.01 -21.12
N MET A 294 -26.32 31.75 -20.31
CA MET A 294 -25.24 32.62 -20.78
C MET A 294 -24.13 31.80 -21.44
N GLN A 295 -23.76 30.67 -20.85
CA GLN A 295 -22.71 29.79 -21.37
C GLN A 295 -23.09 29.20 -22.75
N LYS A 296 -24.35 28.77 -22.93
CA LYS A 296 -24.84 28.31 -24.24
C LYS A 296 -24.76 29.40 -25.30
N LEU A 297 -25.13 30.64 -24.94
CA LEU A 297 -25.04 31.79 -25.85
C LEU A 297 -23.59 32.06 -26.25
N MET A 298 -22.66 32.01 -25.28
CA MET A 298 -21.22 32.19 -25.54
C MET A 298 -20.65 31.11 -26.46
N SER A 299 -21.04 29.84 -26.29
CA SER A 299 -20.63 28.76 -27.21
C SER A 299 -21.13 29.00 -28.63
N SER A 300 -22.41 29.39 -28.80
CA SER A 300 -22.95 29.73 -30.12
C SER A 300 -22.24 30.92 -30.76
N HIS A 301 -21.87 31.95 -29.98
CA HIS A 301 -21.07 33.06 -30.48
C HIS A 301 -19.67 32.62 -30.90
N SER A 302 -19.04 31.70 -30.16
CA SER A 302 -17.72 31.16 -30.49
C SER A 302 -17.74 30.35 -31.79
N GLU A 303 -18.77 29.55 -32.02
CA GLU A 303 -18.95 28.78 -33.26
C GLU A 303 -19.09 29.72 -34.47
N LYS A 304 -19.93 30.75 -34.36
CA LYS A 304 -20.08 31.77 -35.41
C LYS A 304 -18.78 32.53 -35.68
N LEU A 305 -18.01 32.86 -34.65
CA LEU A 305 -16.70 33.50 -34.81
C LEU A 305 -15.73 32.61 -35.58
N LEU A 306 -15.72 31.31 -35.30
CA LEU A 306 -14.88 30.34 -36.03
C LEU A 306 -15.30 30.22 -37.49
N GLU A 307 -16.61 30.19 -37.77
CA GLU A 307 -17.15 30.16 -39.14
C GLU A 307 -16.70 31.39 -39.94
N VAL A 308 -16.82 32.58 -39.36
CA VAL A 308 -16.33 33.83 -39.96
C VAL A 308 -14.80 33.79 -40.17
N GLU A 309 -14.04 33.24 -39.22
CA GLU A 309 -12.59 33.12 -39.38
C GLU A 309 -12.20 32.18 -40.53
N LEU A 310 -12.93 31.08 -40.71
CA LEU A 310 -12.73 30.15 -41.83
C LEU A 310 -13.07 30.80 -43.17
N GLU A 311 -14.17 31.54 -43.26
CA GLU A 311 -14.53 32.32 -44.44
C GLU A 311 -13.46 33.36 -44.78
N LEU A 312 -12.94 34.08 -43.78
CA LEU A 312 -11.84 35.03 -43.96
C LEU A 312 -10.55 34.35 -44.46
N ARG A 313 -10.25 33.12 -44.00
CA ARG A 313 -9.11 32.35 -44.51
C ARG A 313 -9.32 31.93 -45.96
N ALA A 314 -10.52 31.49 -46.34
CA ALA A 314 -10.86 31.14 -47.72
C ALA A 314 -10.72 32.36 -48.64
N LEU A 315 -11.20 33.53 -48.22
CA LEU A 315 -11.03 34.78 -48.95
C LEU A 315 -9.56 35.19 -49.10
N ARG A 316 -8.73 34.97 -48.07
CA ARG A 316 -7.27 35.18 -48.16
C ARG A 316 -6.63 34.23 -49.16
N GLY A 317 -7.00 32.95 -49.15
CA GLY A 317 -6.52 31.97 -50.13
C GLY A 317 -6.88 32.36 -51.56
N LEU A 318 -8.12 32.81 -51.78
CA LEU A 318 -8.54 33.33 -53.09
C LEU A 318 -7.77 34.59 -53.49
N ARG A 319 -7.46 35.48 -52.54
CA ARG A 319 -6.60 36.66 -52.80
C ARG A 319 -5.19 36.22 -53.23
N ASP A 320 -4.61 35.25 -52.56
CA ASP A 320 -3.28 34.72 -52.88
C ASP A 320 -3.28 34.00 -54.24
N GLU A 321 -4.35 33.27 -54.59
CA GLU A 321 -4.55 32.70 -55.93
C GLU A 321 -4.64 33.78 -57.01
N VAL A 322 -5.38 34.87 -56.75
CA VAL A 322 -5.46 36.02 -57.68
C VAL A 322 -4.09 36.71 -57.82
N GLU A 323 -3.34 36.88 -56.74
CA GLU A 323 -1.95 37.39 -56.77
C GLU A 323 -1.03 36.46 -57.56
N ASN A 324 -1.14 35.14 -57.37
CA ASN A 324 -0.38 34.12 -58.10
C ASN A 324 -0.76 34.06 -59.58
N LEU A 325 -2.05 34.18 -59.92
CA LEU A 325 -2.52 34.26 -61.29
C LEU A 325 -2.04 35.54 -61.96
N ARG A 326 -2.06 36.68 -61.24
CA ARG A 326 -1.49 37.94 -61.72
C ARG A 326 0.01 37.84 -61.95
N GLY A 327 0.76 37.25 -61.02
CA GLY A 327 2.18 36.97 -61.16
C GLY A 327 2.48 35.98 -62.28
N SER A 328 1.60 34.98 -62.50
CA SER A 328 1.68 34.05 -63.63
C SER A 328 1.37 34.75 -64.95
N LEU A 329 0.46 35.73 -64.98
CA LEU A 329 0.15 36.55 -66.16
C LEU A 329 1.30 37.50 -66.49
N GLU A 330 1.93 38.11 -65.47
CA GLU A 330 3.19 38.85 -65.62
C GLU A 330 4.34 37.94 -66.04
N GLY A 331 4.36 36.70 -65.53
CA GLY A 331 5.25 35.62 -65.92
C GLY A 331 5.04 35.15 -67.36
N PHE A 332 3.79 35.05 -67.82
CA PHE A 332 3.44 34.75 -69.20
C PHE A 332 3.74 35.92 -70.12
N ARG A 333 3.58 37.16 -69.65
CA ARG A 333 3.97 38.37 -70.37
C ARG A 333 5.49 38.44 -70.56
N THR A 334 6.26 38.18 -69.50
CA THR A 334 7.72 38.08 -69.55
C THR A 334 8.20 36.86 -70.31
N ARG A 335 7.51 35.71 -70.21
CA ARG A 335 7.78 34.51 -71.02
C ARG A 335 7.36 34.66 -72.47
N LEU A 336 6.36 35.45 -72.83
CA LEU A 336 6.06 35.84 -74.20
C LEU A 336 7.20 36.69 -74.75
N SER A 337 7.68 37.67 -73.97
CA SER A 337 8.91 38.42 -74.29
C SER A 337 10.17 37.54 -74.32
N ALA A 338 10.23 36.44 -73.56
CA ALA A 338 11.35 35.49 -73.57
C ALA A 338 11.18 34.34 -74.58
N LEU A 339 9.97 34.05 -75.06
CA LEU A 339 9.69 33.09 -76.13
C LEU A 339 9.86 33.73 -77.52
N GLU A 340 9.84 35.07 -77.58
CA GLU A 340 10.49 35.84 -78.64
C GLU A 340 12.03 35.66 -78.65
N GLN A 341 12.63 35.14 -77.57
CA GLN A 341 14.06 34.84 -77.46
C GLN A 341 14.34 33.49 -76.77
N GLY A 342 13.93 32.40 -77.42
CA GLY A 342 14.62 31.12 -77.30
C GLY A 342 14.40 30.29 -76.03
N GLY A 343 13.75 29.14 -76.23
CA GLY A 343 14.43 27.84 -76.11
C GLY A 343 14.68 27.22 -74.72
N ARG A 344 13.80 26.27 -74.38
CA ARG A 344 14.04 24.93 -73.79
C ARG A 344 14.50 24.78 -72.33
N GLY A 345 13.72 23.95 -71.62
CA GLY A 345 14.26 22.74 -70.96
C GLY A 345 13.93 22.59 -69.48
N GLY A 346 13.47 21.40 -69.08
CA GLY A 346 13.57 20.92 -67.69
C GLY A 346 12.35 20.16 -67.17
N SER A 347 12.26 18.88 -67.50
CA SER A 347 11.42 17.89 -66.81
C SER A 347 12.22 17.28 -65.66
N GLY A 348 11.58 16.98 -64.52
CA GLY A 348 12.18 16.15 -63.49
C GLY A 348 11.37 15.99 -62.21
N SER A 349 10.99 14.74 -61.93
CA SER A 349 10.61 14.17 -60.64
C SER A 349 9.13 14.18 -60.22
N THR A 350 8.35 13.27 -60.80
CA THR A 350 7.12 12.71 -60.23
C THR A 350 7.43 11.37 -59.55
N HIS A 351 8.10 11.42 -58.39
CA HIS A 351 7.90 10.35 -57.40
C HIS A 351 6.57 10.62 -56.69
N THR A 352 5.70 9.61 -56.75
CA THR A 352 4.25 9.68 -56.57
C THR A 352 3.83 10.28 -55.23
N LEU A 353 3.13 11.42 -55.27
CA LEU A 353 2.44 12.07 -54.16
C LEU A 353 1.65 11.05 -53.30
N ALA A 354 1.02 10.07 -53.96
CA ALA A 354 0.32 8.95 -53.35
C ALA A 354 1.17 8.08 -52.40
N SER A 355 2.47 7.91 -52.67
CA SER A 355 3.38 7.16 -51.78
C SER A 355 3.71 7.95 -50.52
N LEU A 356 3.79 9.28 -50.61
CA LEU A 356 4.01 10.15 -49.47
C LEU A 356 2.74 10.27 -48.63
N GLU A 357 1.56 10.35 -49.25
CA GLU A 357 0.26 10.30 -48.57
C GLU A 357 0.08 8.96 -47.82
N ALA A 358 0.40 7.83 -48.44
CA ALA A 358 0.35 6.52 -47.77
C ALA A 358 1.38 6.38 -46.64
N GLN A 359 2.51 7.09 -46.70
CA GLN A 359 3.47 7.13 -45.60
C GLN A 359 3.00 8.05 -44.47
N MET A 360 2.39 9.18 -44.81
CA MET A 360 1.80 10.13 -43.85
C MET A 360 0.66 9.48 -43.06
N ASN A 361 -0.27 8.79 -43.73
CA ASN A 361 -1.38 8.10 -43.06
C ASN A 361 -0.87 7.00 -42.10
N ARG A 362 0.17 6.24 -42.49
CA ARG A 362 0.79 5.24 -41.60
C ARG A 362 1.45 5.86 -40.38
N HIS A 363 2.03 7.06 -40.51
CA HIS A 363 2.59 7.79 -39.39
C HIS A 363 1.48 8.34 -38.48
N ASP A 364 0.38 8.83 -39.05
CA ASP A 364 -0.79 9.32 -38.30
C ASP A 364 -1.45 8.22 -37.46
N ASP A 365 -1.63 7.02 -38.04
CA ASP A 365 -2.11 5.83 -37.32
C ASP A 365 -1.16 5.45 -36.17
N MET A 366 0.15 5.50 -36.41
CA MET A 366 1.16 5.19 -35.40
C MET A 366 1.18 6.20 -34.26
N LEU A 367 1.05 7.50 -34.57
CA LEU A 367 0.96 8.57 -33.58
C LEU A 367 -0.30 8.41 -32.73
N SER A 368 -1.44 8.09 -33.36
CA SER A 368 -2.70 7.82 -32.65
C SER A 368 -2.57 6.67 -31.65
N VAL A 369 -1.90 5.57 -32.03
CA VAL A 369 -1.61 4.45 -31.11
C VAL A 369 -0.66 4.86 -29.99
N HIS A 370 0.35 5.68 -30.29
CA HIS A 370 1.26 6.20 -29.28
C HIS A 370 0.56 7.12 -28.28
N ASP A 371 -0.35 7.98 -28.71
CA ASP A 371 -1.14 8.84 -27.82
C ASP A 371 -1.99 8.02 -26.83
N ILE A 372 -2.61 6.94 -27.31
CA ILE A 372 -3.36 6.01 -26.45
C ILE A 372 -2.42 5.35 -25.43
N ARG A 373 -1.24 4.90 -25.85
CA ARG A 373 -0.24 4.29 -24.96
C ARG A 373 0.32 5.28 -23.94
N LEU A 374 0.55 6.53 -24.34
CA LEU A 374 1.01 7.59 -23.44
C LEU A 374 -0.05 7.90 -22.38
N ALA A 375 -1.34 7.95 -22.76
CA ALA A 375 -2.43 8.13 -21.81
C ALA A 375 -2.57 6.95 -20.82
N ASP A 376 -2.45 5.70 -21.29
CA ASP A 376 -2.45 4.51 -20.42
C ASP A 376 -1.24 4.48 -19.48
N MET A 377 -0.07 4.88 -19.99
CA MET A 377 1.15 4.96 -19.19
C MET A 377 1.06 6.07 -18.12
N ASP A 378 0.47 7.23 -18.43
CA ASP A 378 0.23 8.31 -17.46
C ASP A 378 -0.72 7.85 -16.34
N LEU A 379 -1.79 7.13 -16.70
CA LEU A 379 -2.69 6.52 -15.72
C LEU A 379 -1.97 5.51 -14.82
N ARG A 380 -1.09 4.69 -15.41
CA ARG A 380 -0.26 3.72 -14.67
C ARG A 380 0.72 4.42 -13.73
N PHE A 381 1.31 5.54 -14.14
CA PHE A 381 2.18 6.35 -13.26
C PHE A 381 1.40 6.91 -12.07
N GLN A 382 0.23 7.50 -12.30
CA GLN A 382 -0.61 8.01 -11.21
C GLN A 382 -0.99 6.91 -10.19
N VAL A 383 -1.27 5.69 -10.66
CA VAL A 383 -1.53 4.54 -9.79
C VAL A 383 -0.28 4.14 -8.99
N LEU A 384 0.90 4.13 -9.61
CA LEU A 384 2.15 3.77 -8.93
C LEU A 384 2.58 4.82 -7.91
N GLU A 385 2.44 6.11 -8.21
CA GLU A 385 2.78 7.22 -7.31
C GLU A 385 1.90 7.27 -6.07
N THR A 386 0.69 6.72 -6.14
CA THR A 386 -0.29 6.73 -5.05
C THR A 386 -0.50 5.37 -4.39
N ALA A 387 0.22 4.34 -4.84
CA ALA A 387 0.17 3.00 -4.28
C ALA A 387 0.79 2.97 -2.87
N SER A 388 0.14 2.21 -1.98
CA SER A 388 0.57 2.02 -0.60
C SER A 388 0.68 0.53 -0.28
N TYR A 389 1.67 0.14 0.53
CA TYR A 389 2.02 -1.26 0.81
C TYR A 389 2.02 -1.60 2.30
N ASN A 390 1.28 -0.86 3.12
CA ASN A 390 1.23 -1.05 4.58
C ASN A 390 -0.21 -1.21 5.11
N GLY A 391 -1.15 -1.59 4.26
CA GLY A 391 -2.56 -1.71 4.60
C GLY A 391 -3.30 -0.38 4.73
N THR A 392 -2.69 0.77 4.44
CA THR A 392 -3.35 2.08 4.54
C THR A 392 -3.51 2.76 3.20
N LEU A 393 -4.74 3.16 2.87
CA LEU A 393 -5.09 4.00 1.72
C LEU A 393 -5.45 5.41 2.19
N ILE A 394 -4.94 6.42 1.48
CA ILE A 394 -5.47 7.79 1.51
C ILE A 394 -5.96 8.13 0.10
N TRP A 395 -7.26 8.35 -0.02
CA TRP A 395 -7.91 8.63 -1.29
C TRP A 395 -8.43 10.06 -1.32
N LYS A 396 -7.85 10.87 -2.21
CA LYS A 396 -8.24 12.26 -2.46
C LYS A 396 -9.24 12.32 -3.61
N ILE A 397 -10.47 12.75 -3.35
CA ILE A 397 -11.51 12.91 -4.36
C ILE A 397 -11.74 14.41 -4.56
N ARG A 398 -11.29 14.93 -5.71
CA ARG A 398 -11.44 16.33 -6.12
C ARG A 398 -12.73 16.52 -6.92
N ASP A 399 -13.15 17.77 -7.08
CA ASP A 399 -14.35 18.19 -7.83
C ASP A 399 -15.63 17.54 -7.28
N TYR A 400 -15.76 17.50 -5.96
CA TYR A 400 -16.85 16.81 -5.27
C TYR A 400 -18.22 17.26 -5.81
N LYS A 401 -18.44 18.57 -5.99
CA LYS A 401 -19.71 19.10 -6.51
C LYS A 401 -20.07 18.50 -7.87
N ARG A 402 -19.15 18.54 -8.83
CA ARG A 402 -19.35 17.99 -10.18
C ARG A 402 -19.61 16.48 -10.12
N ARG A 403 -18.76 15.74 -9.39
CA ARG A 403 -18.87 14.28 -9.30
C ARG A 403 -20.16 13.83 -8.59
N LYS A 404 -20.63 14.58 -7.59
CA LYS A 404 -21.93 14.36 -6.95
C LYS A 404 -23.06 14.59 -7.95
N GLN A 405 -23.04 15.69 -8.70
CA GLN A 405 -24.05 15.97 -9.73
C GLN A 405 -24.08 14.89 -10.81
N GLU A 406 -22.93 14.38 -11.25
CA GLU A 406 -22.85 13.24 -12.19
C GLU A 406 -23.46 11.96 -11.61
N ALA A 407 -23.26 11.69 -10.31
CA ALA A 407 -23.88 10.56 -9.63
C ALA A 407 -25.40 10.71 -9.48
N VAL A 408 -25.89 11.93 -9.21
CA VAL A 408 -27.33 12.24 -9.18
C VAL A 408 -27.95 12.09 -10.57
N ALA A 409 -27.27 12.56 -11.61
CA ALA A 409 -27.68 12.43 -13.00
C ALA A 409 -27.48 11.00 -13.58
N ALA A 410 -27.05 10.04 -12.75
CA ALA A 410 -26.76 8.66 -13.13
C ALA A 410 -25.73 8.49 -14.27
N LYS A 411 -24.87 9.50 -14.50
CA LYS A 411 -23.75 9.42 -15.46
C LYS A 411 -22.61 8.59 -14.90
N THR A 412 -22.26 8.84 -13.64
CA THR A 412 -21.16 8.17 -12.94
C THR A 412 -21.62 7.78 -11.53
N LEU A 413 -22.15 6.56 -11.36
CA LEU A 413 -22.79 6.14 -10.11
C LEU A 413 -21.81 5.97 -8.94
N SER A 414 -20.61 5.45 -9.23
CA SER A 414 -19.61 5.15 -8.21
C SER A 414 -18.20 5.41 -8.72
N LEU A 415 -17.27 5.66 -7.80
CA LEU A 415 -15.85 5.79 -8.09
C LEU A 415 -15.07 4.69 -7.38
N TYR A 416 -13.92 4.32 -7.95
CA TYR A 416 -12.94 3.43 -7.32
C TYR A 416 -11.68 4.22 -6.97
N SER A 417 -11.06 3.87 -5.85
CA SER A 417 -9.73 4.39 -5.49
C SER A 417 -8.65 3.70 -6.31
N GLN A 418 -7.43 4.24 -6.22
CA GLN A 418 -6.25 3.49 -6.58
C GLN A 418 -6.13 2.21 -5.71
N PRO A 419 -5.52 1.13 -6.22
CA PRO A 419 -5.21 -0.05 -5.42
C PRO A 419 -4.22 0.26 -4.29
N PHE A 420 -4.39 -0.42 -3.17
CA PHE A 420 -3.44 -0.45 -2.05
C PHE A 420 -3.27 -1.88 -1.54
N TYR A 421 -2.17 -2.13 -0.83
CA TYR A 421 -1.73 -3.46 -0.48
C TYR A 421 -1.43 -3.57 1.01
N THR A 422 -1.60 -4.77 1.57
CA THR A 422 -1.19 -5.09 2.95
C THR A 422 0.33 -5.20 3.13
N GLY A 423 1.06 -5.42 2.03
CA GLY A 423 2.51 -5.59 1.97
C GLY A 423 2.97 -5.53 0.51
N TYR A 424 4.29 -5.52 0.25
CA TYR A 424 4.83 -5.56 -1.13
C TYR A 424 4.30 -6.73 -1.96
N PHE A 425 4.07 -7.87 -1.31
CA PHE A 425 3.56 -9.10 -1.90
C PHE A 425 2.27 -9.58 -1.21
N GLY A 426 1.50 -8.63 -0.65
CA GLY A 426 0.27 -8.90 0.10
C GLY A 426 -1.00 -8.82 -0.74
N TYR A 427 -2.16 -8.83 -0.06
CA TYR A 427 -3.47 -8.65 -0.69
C TYR A 427 -3.54 -7.33 -1.46
N LYS A 428 -4.15 -7.37 -2.66
CA LYS A 428 -4.50 -6.18 -3.45
C LYS A 428 -5.95 -5.78 -3.16
N MET A 429 -6.18 -4.51 -2.84
CA MET A 429 -7.48 -4.03 -2.40
C MET A 429 -7.73 -2.62 -2.95
N CYS A 430 -9.00 -2.19 -2.99
CA CYS A 430 -9.36 -0.79 -3.26
C CYS A 430 -10.63 -0.41 -2.48
N ALA A 431 -10.99 0.87 -2.54
CA ALA A 431 -12.25 1.38 -2.01
C ALA A 431 -13.20 1.73 -3.17
N ARG A 432 -14.50 1.57 -2.93
CA ARG A 432 -15.57 2.00 -3.84
C ARG A 432 -16.51 2.94 -3.10
N ILE A 433 -16.83 4.09 -3.69
CA ILE A 433 -17.68 5.11 -3.08
C ILE A 433 -18.85 5.49 -3.99
N TYR A 434 -19.99 5.77 -3.39
CA TYR A 434 -21.17 6.31 -4.05
C TYR A 434 -21.50 7.65 -3.40
N LEU A 435 -21.18 8.74 -4.11
CA LEU A 435 -21.37 10.10 -3.59
C LEU A 435 -22.86 10.45 -3.39
N ASN A 436 -23.74 9.82 -4.18
CA ASN A 436 -25.19 9.93 -4.03
C ASN A 436 -25.82 8.69 -3.37
N GLY A 437 -25.01 7.87 -2.69
CA GLY A 437 -25.48 6.70 -1.95
C GLY A 437 -25.89 5.50 -2.80
N ASP A 438 -25.92 4.34 -2.16
CA ASP A 438 -26.28 3.04 -2.72
C ASP A 438 -27.20 2.27 -1.75
N GLY A 439 -28.01 1.36 -2.29
CA GLY A 439 -28.98 0.58 -1.51
C GLY A 439 -29.90 1.45 -0.64
N MET A 440 -29.97 1.15 0.65
CA MET A 440 -30.78 1.88 1.64
C MET A 440 -30.35 3.35 1.83
N GLY A 441 -29.13 3.71 1.45
CA GLY A 441 -28.58 5.08 1.57
C GLY A 441 -28.72 5.94 0.32
N LYS A 442 -29.29 5.40 -0.76
CA LYS A 442 -29.41 6.10 -2.03
C LYS A 442 -30.16 7.42 -1.88
N GLY A 443 -29.56 8.50 -2.38
CA GLY A 443 -30.10 9.86 -2.35
C GLY A 443 -29.99 10.58 -1.00
N THR A 444 -29.60 9.90 0.08
CA THR A 444 -29.61 10.47 1.44
C THR A 444 -28.25 10.42 2.12
N HIS A 445 -27.44 9.42 1.80
CA HIS A 445 -26.12 9.19 2.38
C HIS A 445 -25.06 9.12 1.29
N LEU A 446 -23.80 9.25 1.72
CA LEU A 446 -22.65 8.77 0.99
C LEU A 446 -22.39 7.33 1.45
N SER A 447 -22.25 6.40 0.50
CA SER A 447 -21.97 4.99 0.78
C SER A 447 -20.52 4.67 0.47
N LEU A 448 -19.86 3.92 1.36
CA LEU A 448 -18.45 3.59 1.24
C LEU A 448 -18.23 2.09 1.45
N PHE A 449 -17.51 1.48 0.52
CA PHE A 449 -17.27 0.06 0.47
C PHE A 449 -15.78 -0.26 0.28
N PHE A 450 -15.37 -1.38 0.85
CA PHE A 450 -14.09 -2.02 0.66
C PHE A 450 -14.21 -3.13 -0.40
N VAL A 451 -13.16 -3.29 -1.20
CA VAL A 451 -13.11 -4.25 -2.31
C VAL A 451 -11.80 -5.02 -2.25
N VAL A 452 -11.90 -6.35 -2.24
CA VAL A 452 -10.76 -7.24 -2.47
C VAL A 452 -10.60 -7.43 -3.97
N MET A 453 -9.38 -7.23 -4.48
CA MET A 453 -9.04 -7.39 -5.89
C MET A 453 -8.17 -8.61 -6.09
N ARG A 454 -8.16 -9.17 -7.31
CA ARG A 454 -7.23 -10.23 -7.69
C ARG A 454 -5.80 -9.71 -7.65
N GLY A 455 -4.99 -10.28 -6.76
CA GLY A 455 -3.57 -10.02 -6.61
C GLY A 455 -2.72 -11.06 -7.32
N GLU A 456 -1.50 -10.68 -7.69
CA GLU A 456 -0.52 -11.59 -8.31
C GLU A 456 -0.08 -12.71 -7.35
N TYR A 457 -0.18 -12.47 -6.03
CA TYR A 457 0.27 -13.37 -4.97
C TYR A 457 -0.87 -14.09 -4.25
N ASP A 458 -2.11 -14.03 -4.77
CA ASP A 458 -3.29 -14.63 -4.12
C ASP A 458 -3.16 -16.13 -3.86
N ALA A 459 -2.28 -16.84 -4.57
CA ALA A 459 -1.97 -18.26 -4.35
C ALA A 459 -1.18 -18.53 -3.05
N LEU A 460 -0.48 -17.52 -2.52
CA LEU A 460 0.37 -17.62 -1.33
C LEU A 460 -0.31 -17.05 -0.06
N LEU A 461 -1.40 -16.32 -0.23
CA LEU A 461 -2.08 -15.61 0.85
C LEU A 461 -3.20 -16.46 1.46
N PRO A 462 -3.50 -16.31 2.77
CA PRO A 462 -4.60 -17.04 3.39
C PRO A 462 -5.97 -16.58 2.86
N TRP A 463 -6.94 -17.50 2.79
CA TRP A 463 -8.31 -17.18 2.38
C TRP A 463 -9.33 -17.93 3.25
N PRO A 464 -10.53 -17.37 3.51
CA PRO A 464 -11.00 -16.04 3.08
C PRO A 464 -10.28 -14.89 3.79
N PHE A 465 -10.31 -13.69 3.19
CA PHE A 465 -9.75 -12.47 3.76
C PHE A 465 -10.45 -12.16 5.09
N LYS A 466 -9.67 -11.97 6.16
CA LYS A 466 -10.17 -11.89 7.55
C LYS A 466 -9.63 -10.71 8.36
N GLN A 467 -8.87 -9.83 7.72
CA GLN A 467 -8.24 -8.69 8.38
C GLN A 467 -9.27 -7.62 8.73
N LYS A 468 -9.17 -7.03 9.93
CA LYS A 468 -10.06 -5.93 10.33
C LYS A 468 -9.90 -4.74 9.37
N VAL A 469 -11.01 -4.22 8.86
CA VAL A 469 -11.03 -3.08 7.94
C VAL A 469 -11.67 -1.89 8.64
N THR A 470 -11.00 -0.74 8.61
CA THR A 470 -11.51 0.54 9.11
C THR A 470 -11.69 1.50 7.94
N LEU A 471 -12.91 2.01 7.77
CA LEU A 471 -13.29 3.00 6.76
C LEU A 471 -13.48 4.35 7.44
N MET A 472 -12.87 5.42 6.90
CA MET A 472 -12.95 6.76 7.49
C MET A 472 -13.14 7.86 6.44
N LEU A 473 -13.98 8.83 6.76
CA LEU A 473 -14.05 10.15 6.13
C LEU A 473 -13.25 11.14 6.99
N MET A 474 -12.26 11.78 6.36
CA MET A 474 -11.33 12.65 7.06
C MET A 474 -11.89 14.07 7.18
N ASP A 475 -12.15 14.51 8.42
CA ASP A 475 -12.36 15.92 8.74
C ASP A 475 -11.13 16.79 8.41
N GLN A 476 -11.35 17.86 7.67
CA GLN A 476 -10.34 18.83 7.24
C GLN A 476 -10.31 20.08 8.14
N GLY A 477 -11.20 20.18 9.12
CA GLY A 477 -11.21 21.21 10.15
C GLY A 477 -10.05 21.09 11.15
N PRO A 478 -9.90 22.09 12.05
CA PRO A 478 -8.83 22.12 13.04
C PRO A 478 -8.98 21.05 14.12
N LEU A 479 -10.21 20.58 14.39
CA LEU A 479 -10.51 19.59 15.43
C LEU A 479 -10.26 18.14 14.99
N LYS A 480 -10.04 17.88 13.69
CA LYS A 480 -9.76 16.54 13.12
C LYS A 480 -10.74 15.46 13.60
N LYS A 481 -12.04 15.78 13.67
CA LYS A 481 -13.10 14.85 14.07
C LYS A 481 -13.48 13.93 12.90
N HIS A 482 -12.60 12.98 12.58
CA HIS A 482 -12.84 12.02 11.51
C HIS A 482 -14.06 11.14 11.81
N LEU A 483 -14.88 10.87 10.79
CA LEU A 483 -15.99 9.92 10.88
C LEU A 483 -15.52 8.58 10.37
N GLY A 484 -15.81 7.50 11.08
CA GLY A 484 -15.35 6.19 10.65
C GLY A 484 -16.12 5.05 11.28
N ASP A 485 -16.03 3.91 10.62
CA ASP A 485 -16.59 2.65 11.05
C ASP A 485 -15.57 1.54 10.77
N ALA A 486 -15.62 0.46 11.55
CA ALA A 486 -14.72 -0.67 11.39
C ALA A 486 -15.48 -1.98 11.48
N PHE A 487 -15.18 -2.90 10.57
CA PHE A 487 -15.78 -4.22 10.56
C PHE A 487 -14.71 -5.31 10.45
N LYS A 488 -15.07 -6.50 10.93
CA LYS A 488 -14.30 -7.71 10.69
C LYS A 488 -14.98 -8.48 9.57
N PRO A 489 -14.27 -8.82 8.48
CA PRO A 489 -14.83 -9.57 7.36
C PRO A 489 -15.50 -10.88 7.80
N ASP A 490 -16.72 -11.14 7.31
CA ASP A 490 -17.41 -12.41 7.51
C ASP A 490 -16.79 -13.49 6.60
N PRO A 491 -16.22 -14.58 7.14
CA PRO A 491 -15.62 -15.66 6.34
C PRO A 491 -16.58 -16.30 5.33
N ASN A 492 -17.89 -16.25 5.58
CA ASN A 492 -18.89 -16.88 4.70
C ASN A 492 -19.26 -16.00 3.49
N SER A 493 -19.02 -14.70 3.59
CA SER A 493 -19.36 -13.73 2.53
C SER A 493 -18.53 -13.94 1.27
N SER A 494 -19.19 -13.90 0.12
CA SER A 494 -18.51 -13.99 -1.19
C SER A 494 -17.55 -12.84 -1.45
N SER A 495 -17.74 -11.68 -0.79
CA SER A 495 -16.86 -10.50 -0.91
C SER A 495 -15.41 -10.77 -0.49
N PHE A 496 -15.19 -11.73 0.41
CA PHE A 496 -13.88 -11.97 1.03
C PHE A 496 -13.26 -13.32 0.64
N ARG A 497 -13.89 -14.07 -0.28
CA ARG A 497 -13.31 -15.29 -0.84
C ARG A 497 -12.14 -14.94 -1.76
N ARG A 498 -11.31 -15.94 -2.07
CA ARG A 498 -10.23 -15.80 -3.06
C ARG A 498 -10.79 -15.29 -4.39
N PRO A 499 -10.30 -14.17 -4.94
CA PRO A 499 -10.80 -13.61 -6.19
C PRO A 499 -10.65 -14.57 -7.37
N VAL A 500 -11.73 -14.72 -8.13
CA VAL A 500 -11.73 -15.45 -9.42
C VAL A 500 -11.74 -14.46 -10.59
N VAL A 501 -12.42 -13.33 -10.41
CA VAL A 501 -12.47 -12.19 -11.31
C VAL A 501 -11.60 -11.04 -10.75
N GLU A 502 -11.45 -9.94 -11.51
CA GLU A 502 -10.56 -8.84 -11.13
C GLU A 502 -10.92 -8.18 -9.79
N MET A 503 -12.21 -8.08 -9.48
CA MET A 503 -12.73 -7.48 -8.24
C MET A 503 -13.86 -8.33 -7.67
N ASN A 504 -13.80 -8.59 -6.37
CA ASN A 504 -14.93 -9.21 -5.65
C ASN A 504 -16.08 -8.21 -5.46
N ILE A 505 -17.23 -8.73 -5.01
CA ILE A 505 -18.37 -7.89 -4.60
C ILE A 505 -17.94 -6.99 -3.44
N ALA A 506 -18.17 -5.69 -3.58
CA ALA A 506 -17.82 -4.71 -2.55
C ALA A 506 -18.60 -4.94 -1.24
N SER A 507 -17.95 -4.69 -0.10
CA SER A 507 -18.56 -4.83 1.24
C SER A 507 -18.22 -3.63 2.11
N GLY A 508 -19.19 -3.09 2.84
CA GLY A 508 -19.03 -1.87 3.62
C GLY A 508 -20.36 -1.28 4.05
N CYS A 509 -20.44 0.04 4.14
CA CYS A 509 -21.51 0.76 4.83
C CYS A 509 -22.37 1.57 3.84
N PRO A 510 -23.58 1.11 3.48
CA PRO A 510 -24.52 1.86 2.65
C PRO A 510 -24.93 3.21 3.28
N LEU A 511 -25.03 3.27 4.61
CA LEU A 511 -25.39 4.46 5.38
C LEU A 511 -24.17 5.06 6.09
N PHE A 512 -23.04 5.20 5.41
CA PHE A 512 -21.78 5.58 6.06
C PHE A 512 -21.83 7.00 6.66
N VAL A 513 -22.17 8.01 5.86
CA VAL A 513 -22.32 9.40 6.33
C VAL A 513 -23.52 10.04 5.66
N SER A 514 -24.39 10.72 6.40
CA SER A 514 -25.51 11.45 5.78
C SER A 514 -24.99 12.61 4.94
N GLN A 515 -25.62 12.87 3.80
CA GLN A 515 -25.20 13.97 2.93
C GLN A 515 -25.30 15.33 3.64
N SER A 516 -26.28 15.49 4.54
CA SER A 516 -26.42 16.69 5.37
C SER A 516 -25.19 16.92 6.27
N VAL A 517 -24.71 15.89 6.97
CA VAL A 517 -23.54 16.00 7.85
C VAL A 517 -22.27 16.26 7.04
N LEU A 518 -22.12 15.59 5.90
CA LEU A 518 -20.98 15.75 5.00
C LEU A 518 -20.88 17.19 4.46
N GLU A 519 -22.00 17.78 4.03
CA GLU A 519 -22.04 19.06 3.31
C GLU A 519 -22.15 20.28 4.22
N THR A 520 -22.62 20.10 5.47
CA THR A 520 -22.64 21.17 6.48
C THR A 520 -21.39 21.18 7.35
N GLY A 521 -20.65 20.07 7.43
CA GLY A 521 -19.44 19.93 8.23
C GLY A 521 -18.16 20.42 7.54
N SER A 522 -17.03 20.29 8.23
CA SER A 522 -15.68 20.63 7.72
C SER A 522 -15.00 19.50 6.95
N TYR A 523 -15.78 18.56 6.40
CA TYR A 523 -15.29 17.40 5.66
C TYR A 523 -14.97 17.72 4.20
N ILE A 524 -15.68 18.68 3.60
CA ILE A 524 -15.42 19.19 2.26
C ILE A 524 -14.65 20.51 2.39
N LYS A 525 -13.46 20.58 1.81
CA LYS A 525 -12.66 21.80 1.70
C LYS A 525 -12.02 21.85 0.32
N ASP A 526 -12.00 23.03 -0.30
CA ASP A 526 -11.48 23.23 -1.65
C ASP A 526 -12.06 22.22 -2.67
N ASP A 527 -13.39 22.04 -2.60
CA ASP A 527 -14.18 21.09 -3.39
C ASP A 527 -13.61 19.65 -3.39
N THR A 528 -12.99 19.25 -2.28
CA THR A 528 -12.27 17.99 -2.15
C THR A 528 -12.64 17.29 -0.85
N ILE A 529 -12.75 15.96 -0.89
CA ILE A 529 -12.87 15.09 0.29
C ILE A 529 -11.71 14.10 0.34
N PHE A 530 -11.41 13.61 1.54
CA PHE A 530 -10.40 12.58 1.78
C PHE A 530 -11.02 11.37 2.48
N ILE A 531 -10.84 10.20 1.89
CA ILE A 531 -11.21 8.92 2.48
C ILE A 531 -9.94 8.21 2.92
N LYS A 532 -9.97 7.60 4.10
CA LYS A 532 -8.90 6.74 4.59
C LYS A 532 -9.46 5.33 4.81
N VAL A 533 -8.75 4.33 4.28
CA VAL A 533 -9.03 2.93 4.59
C VAL A 533 -7.79 2.34 5.26
N THR A 534 -7.99 1.62 6.36
CA THR A 534 -6.91 0.95 7.08
C THR A 534 -7.28 -0.51 7.30
N VAL A 535 -6.40 -1.40 6.84
CA VAL A 535 -6.48 -2.85 6.99
C VAL A 535 -5.44 -3.26 8.01
N ASP A 536 -5.86 -4.03 9.01
CA ASP A 536 -4.97 -4.55 10.04
C ASP A 536 -4.03 -5.63 9.48
N THR A 537 -2.72 -5.35 9.51
CA THR A 537 -1.68 -6.25 9.00
C THR A 537 -0.94 -6.99 10.10
N SER A 538 -1.27 -6.76 11.38
CA SER A 538 -0.51 -7.32 12.52
C SER A 538 -0.52 -8.85 12.59
N ASP A 539 -1.60 -9.49 12.12
CA ASP A 539 -1.76 -10.95 12.09
C ASP A 539 -1.28 -11.59 10.77
N LEU A 540 -0.72 -10.82 9.84
CA LEU A 540 -0.20 -11.37 8.58
C LEU A 540 1.27 -11.80 8.75
N PRO A 541 1.68 -12.91 8.13
CA PRO A 541 3.08 -13.32 8.14
C PRO A 541 3.93 -12.23 7.47
N GLU A 542 4.84 -11.62 8.21
CA GLU A 542 5.93 -10.84 7.63
C GLU A 542 6.94 -11.82 7.00
N PRO A 543 7.33 -11.64 5.72
CA PRO A 543 8.29 -12.51 5.06
C PRO A 543 9.71 -12.43 5.64
#